data_AF-A0AAD9PVD3-F1
#
_entry.id   AF-A0AAD9PVD3-F1
#
_cell.length_a   1.000
_cell.length_b   1.000
_cell.length_c   1.000
_cell.angle_alpha   90.00
_cell.angle_beta   90.00
_cell.angle_gamma   90.00
#
_symmetry.space_group_name_H-M   'P 1'
#
loop_
_entity.id
_entity.type
_entity.pdbx_description
1 polymer ?
#
loop_
_entity_poly.entity_id
_entity_poly.type
_entity_poly.pdbx_seq_one_letter_code
_entity_poly.pdbx_strand_id
1 'polypeptide(L)'
;MEEVSEALLLGRCQLKPRRQRTILTALHFNWNLNRKSLKDGQGNAKLRVTYPKFQEGEGTVREACVKQNYDYIAKIYETLVKTPKEELQRLEDELKAEVPEPLHNMLKDKESKAEAMEKFLSRKKRETNICPPTCSGTPSSTLSVLL
;
A
#
# COMPACT_ATOMS: atom_id res chain seq x y z
N MET A 1 3.86 -30.46 -31.09
CA MET A 1 3.25 -29.12 -30.91
C MET A 1 2.85 -28.93 -29.45
N GLU A 2 3.78 -29.01 -28.50
CA GLU A 2 3.45 -28.82 -27.06
C GLU A 2 4.46 -27.95 -26.28
N GLU A 3 5.58 -27.53 -26.86
CA GLU A 3 6.61 -26.80 -26.08
C GLU A 3 6.43 -25.27 -26.04
N VAL A 4 5.44 -24.69 -26.74
CA VAL A 4 5.26 -23.22 -26.80
C VAL A 4 4.39 -22.67 -25.65
N SER A 5 3.74 -23.54 -24.87
CA SER A 5 2.80 -23.13 -23.81
C SER A 5 3.50 -22.75 -22.49
N GLU A 6 4.62 -23.39 -22.16
CA GLU A 6 5.29 -23.23 -20.87
C GLU A 6 6.11 -21.91 -20.79
N ALA A 7 6.74 -21.51 -21.89
CA ALA A 7 7.49 -20.25 -21.97
C ALA A 7 6.57 -19.00 -21.89
N LEU A 8 5.30 -19.15 -22.29
CA LEU A 8 4.29 -18.09 -22.26
C LEU A 8 3.70 -17.85 -20.86
N LEU A 9 3.76 -18.84 -19.98
CA LEU A 9 3.29 -18.76 -18.60
C LEU A 9 4.32 -18.11 -17.66
N LEU A 10 5.62 -18.31 -17.92
CA LEU A 10 6.70 -17.77 -17.06
C LEU A 10 7.04 -16.30 -17.35
N GLY A 11 6.66 -15.76 -18.51
CA GLY A 11 7.00 -14.38 -18.92
C GLY A 11 5.98 -13.29 -18.61
N ARG A 12 4.84 -13.60 -17.97
CA ARG A 12 3.67 -12.68 -17.96
C ARG A 12 3.35 -11.96 -16.65
N CYS A 13 4.06 -12.19 -15.55
CA CYS A 13 3.82 -11.46 -14.29
C CYS A 13 4.95 -10.47 -13.95
N GLN A 14 5.04 -9.37 -14.71
CA GLN A 14 5.95 -8.23 -14.44
C GLN A 14 5.46 -7.31 -13.30
N LEU A 15 4.65 -7.81 -12.36
CA LEU A 15 4.23 -7.04 -11.20
C LEU A 15 5.12 -7.42 -10.00
N LYS A 16 5.87 -6.45 -9.46
CA LYS A 16 6.69 -6.68 -8.25
C LYS A 16 5.81 -7.20 -7.11
N PRO A 17 6.15 -8.34 -6.44
CA PRO A 17 5.27 -9.11 -5.55
C PRO A 17 4.66 -8.34 -4.36
N ARG A 18 5.17 -7.15 -4.03
CA ARG A 18 4.61 -6.27 -2.99
C ARG A 18 3.33 -5.55 -3.41
N ARG A 19 3.07 -5.33 -4.70
CA ARG A 19 1.89 -4.55 -5.13
C ARG A 19 0.60 -5.37 -5.15
N GLN A 20 0.67 -6.64 -5.54
CA GLN A 20 -0.51 -7.50 -5.70
C GLN A 20 -1.19 -7.82 -4.37
N ARG A 21 -0.41 -8.07 -3.32
CA ARG A 21 -0.95 -8.35 -1.98
C ARG A 21 -1.76 -7.16 -1.46
N THR A 22 -1.25 -5.93 -1.61
CA THR A 22 -1.95 -4.72 -1.18
C THR A 22 -3.25 -4.51 -1.95
N ILE A 23 -3.25 -4.72 -3.26
CA ILE A 23 -4.44 -4.59 -4.11
C ILE A 23 -5.49 -5.64 -3.71
N LEU A 24 -5.09 -6.90 -3.55
CA LEU A 24 -5.99 -7.97 -3.14
C LEU A 24 -6.59 -7.72 -1.74
N THR A 25 -5.78 -7.22 -0.80
CA THR A 25 -6.26 -6.84 0.53
C THR A 25 -7.27 -5.70 0.46
N ALA A 26 -7.02 -4.67 -0.36
CA ALA A 26 -7.96 -3.57 -0.56
C ALA A 26 -9.28 -4.05 -1.18
N LEU A 27 -9.21 -4.92 -2.20
CA LEU A 27 -10.41 -5.52 -2.80
C LEU A 27 -11.19 -6.38 -1.81
N HIS A 28 -10.50 -7.22 -1.02
CA HIS A 28 -11.13 -8.01 0.03
C HIS A 28 -11.81 -7.13 1.08
N PHE A 29 -11.15 -6.05 1.49
CA PHE A 29 -11.70 -5.08 2.44
C PHE A 29 -12.96 -4.40 1.88
N ASN A 30 -12.90 -3.89 0.65
CA ASN A 30 -14.04 -3.24 -0.01
C ASN A 30 -15.23 -4.19 -0.16
N TRP A 31 -14.98 -5.44 -0.57
CA TRP A 31 -16.04 -6.44 -0.67
C TRP A 31 -16.63 -6.81 0.70
N ASN A 32 -15.79 -6.83 1.74
CA ASN A 32 -16.23 -7.13 3.10
C ASN A 32 -17.04 -6.01 3.77
N LEU A 33 -16.84 -4.75 3.35
CA LEU A 33 -17.63 -3.61 3.82
C LEU A 33 -19.09 -3.71 3.36
N ASN A 34 -19.31 -4.11 2.09
CA ASN A 34 -20.63 -4.18 1.49
C ASN A 34 -21.35 -5.53 1.73
N ARG A 35 -20.98 -6.26 2.79
CA ARG A 35 -21.62 -7.54 3.11
C ARG A 35 -23.04 -7.32 3.60
N LYS A 36 -23.98 -8.01 2.95
CA LYS A 36 -25.39 -8.03 3.35
C LYS A 36 -25.54 -8.57 4.77
N SER A 37 -26.55 -8.09 5.47
CA SER A 37 -26.96 -8.63 6.76
C SER A 37 -27.50 -10.05 6.61
N LEU A 38 -27.14 -10.88 7.58
CA LEU A 38 -27.61 -12.24 7.70
C LEU A 38 -29.09 -12.20 8.06
N LYS A 39 -29.91 -12.90 7.28
CA LYS A 39 -31.35 -13.02 7.54
C LYS A 39 -31.61 -14.27 8.36
N ASP A 40 -32.46 -14.15 9.39
CA ASP A 40 -32.97 -15.28 10.15
C ASP A 40 -34.07 -16.02 9.34
N GLY A 41 -34.54 -17.18 9.83
CA GLY A 41 -35.56 -17.99 9.15
C GLY A 41 -36.92 -17.28 8.92
N GLN A 42 -37.13 -16.12 9.54
CA GLN A 42 -38.29 -15.25 9.36
C GLN A 42 -38.01 -14.03 8.44
N GLY A 43 -36.80 -13.93 7.87
CA GLY A 43 -36.41 -12.87 6.94
C GLY A 43 -35.85 -11.58 7.57
N ASN A 44 -35.85 -11.47 8.90
CA ASN A 44 -35.33 -10.32 9.65
C ASN A 44 -33.80 -10.36 9.75
N ALA A 45 -33.15 -9.19 9.84
CA ALA A 45 -31.71 -9.08 10.00
C ALA A 45 -31.30 -9.55 11.40
N LYS A 46 -30.38 -10.52 11.47
CA LYS A 46 -29.85 -11.05 12.72
C LYS A 46 -29.00 -9.98 13.42
N LEU A 47 -29.30 -9.70 14.67
CA LEU A 47 -28.57 -8.70 15.47
C LEU A 47 -27.51 -9.36 16.35
N ARG A 48 -26.37 -8.68 16.53
CA ARG A 48 -25.29 -9.06 17.43
C ARG A 48 -24.98 -7.91 18.38
N VAL A 49 -25.07 -8.17 19.68
CA VAL A 49 -24.67 -7.21 20.72
C VAL A 49 -23.17 -7.38 20.99
N THR A 50 -22.43 -6.28 21.01
CA THR A 50 -21.02 -6.23 21.40
C THR A 50 -20.86 -5.25 22.54
N TYR A 51 -20.18 -5.68 23.60
CA TYR A 51 -19.93 -4.88 24.81
C TYR A 51 -18.47 -4.37 24.79
N PRO A 52 -18.18 -3.22 24.15
CA PRO A 52 -16.85 -2.62 24.18
C PRO A 52 -16.47 -2.17 25.60
N LYS A 53 -15.23 -2.47 26.00
CA LYS A 53 -14.68 -2.07 27.31
C LYS A 53 -14.57 -0.55 27.49
N PHE A 54 -14.50 0.20 26.41
CA PHE A 54 -14.21 1.64 26.40
C PHE A 54 -15.40 2.54 26.77
N GLN A 55 -16.64 2.03 26.70
CA GLN A 55 -17.85 2.78 27.06
C GLN A 55 -18.50 2.20 28.33
N GLU A 56 -17.72 1.91 29.36
CA GLU A 56 -18.22 1.33 30.62
C GLU A 56 -18.99 0.00 30.43
N GLY A 57 -18.78 -0.68 29.31
CA GLY A 57 -19.51 -1.89 28.95
C GLY A 57 -20.90 -1.66 28.33
N GLU A 58 -21.23 -0.45 27.88
CA GLU A 58 -22.47 -0.18 27.14
C GLU A 58 -22.55 -1.04 25.86
N GLY A 59 -23.69 -1.69 25.64
CA GLY A 59 -23.87 -2.64 24.55
C GLY A 59 -24.18 -1.95 23.22
N THR A 60 -23.29 -2.09 22.24
CA THR A 60 -23.55 -1.67 20.85
C THR A 60 -24.19 -2.80 20.06
N VAL A 61 -25.37 -2.54 19.49
CA VAL A 61 -26.06 -3.50 18.60
C VAL A 61 -25.58 -3.26 17.17
N ARG A 62 -25.16 -4.33 16.49
CA ARG A 62 -24.82 -4.30 15.07
C ARG A 62 -25.53 -5.44 14.34
N GLU A 63 -25.89 -5.22 13.09
CA GLU A 63 -26.34 -6.31 12.23
C GLU A 63 -25.21 -7.31 12.01
N ALA A 64 -25.52 -8.60 12.16
CA ALA A 64 -24.60 -9.67 11.86
C ALA A 64 -24.50 -9.80 10.33
N CYS A 65 -23.34 -9.50 9.76
CA CYS A 65 -23.10 -9.73 8.34
C CYS A 65 -22.95 -11.23 8.03
N VAL A 66 -23.25 -11.60 6.79
CA VAL A 66 -22.96 -12.95 6.25
C VAL A 66 -21.44 -13.25 6.32
N LYS A 67 -21.10 -14.54 6.42
CA LYS A 67 -19.71 -15.02 6.40
C LYS A 67 -18.98 -14.50 5.15
N GLN A 68 -17.68 -14.26 5.31
CA GLN A 68 -16.82 -13.79 4.24
C GLN A 68 -16.84 -14.78 3.07
N ASN A 69 -16.89 -14.25 1.86
CA ASN A 69 -16.82 -15.01 0.61
C ASN A 69 -15.62 -14.51 -0.21
N TYR A 70 -15.00 -15.40 -0.98
CA TYR A 70 -13.82 -15.17 -1.80
C TYR A 70 -14.08 -15.39 -3.30
N ASP A 71 -15.33 -15.58 -3.73
CA ASP A 71 -15.70 -15.82 -5.15
C ASP A 71 -15.19 -14.75 -6.13
N TYR A 72 -14.98 -13.53 -5.66
CA TYR A 72 -14.42 -12.44 -6.49
C TYR A 72 -12.97 -12.73 -6.93
N ILE A 73 -12.22 -13.58 -6.21
CA ILE A 73 -10.84 -13.95 -6.58
C ILE A 73 -10.83 -14.75 -7.89
N ALA A 74 -11.78 -15.68 -8.05
CA ALA A 74 -11.91 -16.47 -9.28
C ALA A 74 -12.19 -15.55 -10.48
N LYS A 75 -13.07 -14.56 -10.30
CA LYS A 75 -13.37 -13.56 -11.34
C LYS A 75 -12.15 -12.72 -11.71
N ILE A 76 -11.38 -12.26 -10.71
CA ILE A 76 -10.14 -11.50 -10.97
C ILE A 76 -9.15 -12.35 -11.77
N TYR A 77 -8.95 -13.61 -11.39
CA TYR A 77 -8.05 -14.51 -12.10
C TYR A 77 -8.51 -14.74 -13.54
N GLU A 78 -9.80 -14.98 -13.73
CA GLU A 78 -10.41 -15.13 -15.04
C GLU A 78 -10.19 -13.91 -15.93
N THR A 79 -10.44 -12.70 -15.42
CA THR A 79 -10.18 -11.45 -16.14
C THR A 79 -8.70 -11.29 -16.50
N LEU A 80 -7.78 -11.54 -15.57
CA LEU A 80 -6.34 -11.40 -15.82
C LEU A 80 -5.80 -12.37 -16.88
N VAL A 81 -6.38 -13.57 -16.98
CA VAL A 81 -5.94 -14.59 -17.93
C VAL A 81 -6.61 -14.42 -19.30
N LYS A 82 -7.90 -14.06 -19.33
CA LYS A 82 -8.69 -14.01 -20.56
C LYS A 82 -8.60 -12.68 -21.30
N THR A 83 -8.40 -11.56 -20.59
CA THR A 83 -8.43 -10.23 -21.21
C THR A 83 -7.13 -9.93 -21.97
N PRO A 84 -7.19 -9.49 -23.24
CA PRO A 84 -6.01 -9.11 -24.01
C PRO A 84 -5.35 -7.85 -23.44
N LYS A 85 -4.02 -7.74 -23.62
CA LYS A 85 -3.23 -6.61 -23.08
C LYS A 85 -3.68 -5.24 -23.60
N GLU A 86 -4.14 -5.16 -24.84
CA GLU A 86 -4.59 -3.90 -25.45
C GLU A 86 -5.84 -3.37 -24.75
N GLU A 87 -6.76 -4.24 -24.36
CA GLU A 87 -7.96 -3.87 -23.61
C GLU A 87 -7.59 -3.41 -22.20
N LEU A 88 -6.65 -4.11 -21.54
CA LEU A 88 -6.15 -3.69 -20.22
C LEU A 88 -5.50 -2.30 -20.24
N GLN A 89 -4.77 -1.96 -21.31
CA GLN A 89 -4.17 -0.63 -21.47
C GLN A 89 -5.24 0.45 -21.63
N ARG A 90 -6.27 0.20 -22.44
CA ARG A 90 -7.39 1.14 -22.61
C ARG A 90 -8.12 1.39 -21.29
N LEU A 91 -8.41 0.33 -20.54
CA LEU A 91 -9.03 0.43 -19.21
C LEU A 91 -8.15 1.17 -18.20
N GLU A 92 -6.82 0.99 -18.28
CA GLU A 92 -5.89 1.73 -17.43
C GLU A 92 -5.95 3.23 -17.71
N ASP A 93 -6.02 3.63 -18.98
CA ASP A 93 -6.10 5.03 -19.37
C ASP A 93 -7.45 5.67 -19.01
N GLU A 94 -8.55 4.93 -19.17
CA GLU A 94 -9.88 5.34 -18.72
C GLU A 94 -9.93 5.56 -17.20
N LEU A 95 -9.43 4.60 -16.41
CA LEU A 95 -9.38 4.71 -14.96
C LEU A 95 -8.52 5.88 -14.49
N LYS A 96 -7.41 6.16 -15.17
CA LYS A 96 -6.56 7.34 -14.86
C LYS A 96 -7.29 8.65 -15.12
N ALA A 97 -8.16 8.70 -16.13
CA ALA A 97 -8.96 9.88 -16.44
C ALA A 97 -10.07 10.15 -15.40
N GLU A 98 -10.59 9.09 -14.77
CA GLU A 98 -11.60 9.22 -13.70
C GLU A 98 -11.03 9.71 -12.35
N VAL A 99 -9.73 9.55 -12.12
CA VAL A 99 -9.12 9.97 -10.84
C VAL A 99 -9.22 11.49 -10.72
N PRO A 100 -9.96 12.03 -9.74
CA PRO A 100 -10.12 13.47 -9.59
C PRO A 100 -8.78 14.11 -9.25
N GLU A 101 -8.63 15.37 -9.66
CA GLU A 101 -7.46 16.15 -9.28
C GLU A 101 -7.38 16.25 -7.74
N PRO A 102 -6.15 16.23 -7.17
CA PRO A 102 -5.98 16.38 -5.73
C PRO A 102 -6.68 17.63 -5.19
N LEU A 103 -7.54 17.46 -4.19
CA LEU A 103 -8.35 18.53 -3.58
C LEU A 103 -7.53 19.72 -3.07
N HIS A 104 -6.25 19.50 -2.75
CA HIS A 104 -5.36 20.58 -2.36
C HIS A 104 -3.90 20.29 -2.71
N ASN A 105 -3.26 21.29 -3.30
CA ASN A 105 -1.82 21.37 -3.45
C ASN A 105 -1.24 22.17 -2.27
N MET A 106 -1.07 21.52 -1.10
CA MET A 106 -0.44 22.16 0.09
C MET A 106 0.89 22.85 -0.24
N LEU A 107 1.64 22.33 -1.22
CA LEU A 107 2.74 23.03 -1.86
C LEU A 107 2.27 23.55 -3.22
N LYS A 108 2.19 24.88 -3.35
CA LYS A 108 1.93 25.55 -4.63
C LYS A 108 3.12 25.42 -5.58
N ASP A 109 4.33 25.51 -5.03
CA ASP A 109 5.59 25.40 -5.77
C ASP A 109 6.22 24.01 -5.54
N LYS A 110 5.58 22.97 -6.06
CA LYS A 110 6.18 21.62 -6.03
C LYS A 110 7.41 21.63 -6.93
N GLU A 111 8.54 21.19 -6.39
CA GLU A 111 9.73 20.94 -7.20
C GLU A 111 9.41 19.95 -8.32
N SER A 112 9.92 20.22 -9.52
CA SER A 112 9.69 19.32 -10.65
C SER A 112 10.37 17.97 -10.40
N LYS A 113 9.83 16.90 -10.99
CA LYS A 113 10.42 15.56 -10.86
C LYS A 113 11.89 15.55 -11.29
N ALA A 114 12.25 16.32 -12.32
CA ALA A 114 13.61 16.43 -12.82
C ALA A 114 14.54 17.08 -11.79
N GLU A 115 14.14 18.22 -11.21
CA GLU A 115 14.92 18.90 -10.17
C GLU A 115 15.09 18.05 -8.91
N ALA A 116 14.05 17.32 -8.49
CA ALA A 116 14.12 16.42 -7.35
C ALA A 116 15.14 15.29 -7.59
N MET A 117 15.13 14.71 -8.80
CA MET A 117 16.10 13.68 -9.20
C MET A 117 17.53 14.23 -9.22
N GLU A 118 17.74 15.44 -9.74
CA GLU A 118 19.05 16.09 -9.77
C GLU A 118 19.58 16.38 -8.36
N LYS A 119 18.75 16.96 -7.48
CA LYS A 119 19.13 17.20 -6.08
C LYS A 119 19.52 15.90 -5.38
N PHE A 120 18.80 14.80 -5.63
CA PHE A 120 19.14 13.50 -5.06
C PHE A 120 20.50 13.00 -5.56
N LEU A 121 20.76 13.04 -6.86
CA LEU A 121 22.05 12.65 -7.43
C LEU A 121 23.20 13.51 -6.89
N SER A 122 22.98 14.83 -6.79
CA SER A 122 23.94 15.77 -6.24
C SER A 122 24.24 15.52 -4.75
N ARG A 123 23.24 15.12 -3.95
CA ARG A 123 23.47 14.68 -2.55
C ARG A 123 24.29 13.41 -2.48
N LYS A 124 24.02 12.43 -3.35
CA LYS A 124 24.74 11.16 -3.37
C LYS A 124 26.20 11.31 -3.80
N LYS A 125 26.49 12.30 -4.67
CA LYS A 125 27.84 12.66 -5.11
C LYS A 125 28.62 13.49 -4.09
N ARG A 126 27.97 14.04 -3.07
CA ARG A 126 28.61 14.91 -2.09
C ARG A 126 29.37 14.05 -1.08
N GLU A 127 30.67 14.21 -1.02
CA GLU A 127 31.51 13.59 0.00
C GLU A 127 31.17 14.19 1.37
N THR A 128 30.98 13.32 2.36
CA THR A 128 30.75 13.75 3.75
C THR A 128 32.09 14.04 4.39
N ASN A 129 32.42 15.33 4.54
CA ASN A 129 33.55 15.73 5.36
C ASN A 129 33.24 15.37 6.82
N ILE A 130 34.09 14.53 7.41
CA ILE A 130 34.03 14.22 8.84
C ILE A 130 34.41 15.51 9.56
N CYS A 131 33.42 16.23 10.10
CA CYS A 131 33.69 17.40 10.92
C CYS A 131 34.57 16.97 12.10
N PRO A 132 35.69 17.67 12.38
CA PRO A 132 36.48 17.38 13.55
C PRO A 132 35.62 17.55 14.82
N PRO A 133 35.89 16.77 15.87
CA PRO A 133 35.11 16.81 17.10
C PRO A 133 35.11 18.24 17.68
N THR A 134 33.92 18.75 18.01
CA THR A 134 33.68 20.13 18.48
C THR A 134 34.20 20.40 19.90
N CYS A 135 34.90 19.45 20.52
CA CYS A 135 35.59 19.67 21.79
C CYS A 135 37.00 20.21 21.49
N SER A 136 37.19 21.52 21.63
CA SER A 136 38.51 22.13 21.78
C SER A 136 39.11 21.72 23.12
N GLY A 137 39.60 20.48 23.20
CA GLY A 137 40.47 20.04 24.28
C GLY A 137 41.82 20.71 24.09
N THR A 138 42.08 21.76 24.85
CA THR A 138 43.46 22.20 25.08
C THR A 138 44.23 21.03 25.71
N PRO A 139 45.34 20.56 25.13
CA PRO A 139 46.20 19.62 25.85
C PRO A 139 46.81 20.38 27.03
N SER A 140 46.38 20.04 28.25
CA SER A 140 47.00 20.53 29.48
C SER A 140 48.48 20.15 29.46
N SER A 141 49.33 21.17 29.50
CA SER A 141 50.78 21.08 29.52
C SER A 141 51.27 20.23 30.70
N THR A 142 52.11 19.25 30.39
CA THR A 142 53.21 18.72 31.23
C THR A 142 52.91 18.55 32.73
N LEU A 143 52.45 17.36 33.12
CA LEU A 143 52.79 16.80 34.43
C LEU A 143 54.04 15.92 34.27
N SER A 144 55.15 16.44 34.75
CA SER A 144 56.40 15.71 35.00
C SER A 144 56.13 14.51 35.90
N VAL A 145 56.31 13.30 35.36
CA VAL A 145 56.52 12.10 36.18
C VAL A 145 58.02 12.04 36.46
N LEU A 146 58.41 12.51 37.64
CA LEU A 146 59.67 12.13 38.27
C LEU A 146 59.46 10.78 38.98
N LEU A 147 60.51 9.95 38.91
CA LEU A 147 60.71 8.68 39.63
C LEU A 147 60.11 8.66 41.05
#